data_AF-A0A9P9CPY3-F1
#
_entry.id   AF-A0A9P9CPY3-F1
#
_cell.length_a   1.000
_cell.length_b   1.000
_cell.length_c   1.000
_cell.angle_alpha   90.00
_cell.angle_beta   90.00
_cell.angle_gamma   90.00
#
_symmetry.space_group_name_H-M   'P 1'
#
loop_
_entity.id
_entity.type
_entity.pdbx_description
1 polymer ?
#
loop_
_entity_poly.entity_id
_entity_poly.type
_entity_poly.pdbx_seq_one_letter_code
_entity_poly.pdbx_strand_id
1 'polypeptide(L)'
;MLPFLPPVFHPARNDAPSSDKPSGPVSAVKGAVKGPETELRRWRRVFDAHAKIELKGEKFLDESAFVNAIAPSSSGAKIQRSQYGLLFKVADTGKRGLVSWEDFVVFETTLKRPDADYWMAFSWFDVDGSGTITFDEFKNGFAAASQGPNSIPFDFDCDWVKLYLGKRGDRHVLGYSEFTQLMKGLQGERLRQSFAYFDKDQDGYIRPEQFKRIILELAGHKLSDAVIERLPTLCTITPGGRISYSEVVAFHNVMRDMDMAERVIREATRKAKDGRISITEFLDHAAATTRYGIFSPMEAKIIFHFASRGDSGQRLSLLDFGQLLDPTWQAPGEVVSVEKVSNAKSFASQLIQSSYNFGLGGIAGAFGATVVYPIDLVKTRMQNQRSSVVGQLLYKNSLDCAQKVFRNEGAVGFYRGLGPQLIGVAPEKAIKLTVNDLVRGRATDPETGRIPLIWELIAGGTAGGCQVVFTNPLEIVKIRLQMQGEAAKAEGVAPRGAVHIVRQLGIVGLYRGAAACLLRDIPFSAIYFPAYAHLKRDIFREGYNGKKLGFWETLAAAGIA
;
A
#
# COMPACT_ATOMS: atom_id res chain seq x y z
N MET A 1 13.77 19.50 -7.26
CA MET A 1 13.92 18.83 -8.57
C MET A 1 13.60 19.87 -9.62
N LEU A 2 14.48 20.06 -10.60
CA LEU A 2 14.42 21.18 -11.55
C LEU A 2 13.05 21.29 -12.22
N PRO A 3 12.46 22.49 -12.37
CA PRO A 3 11.16 22.66 -13.02
C PRO A 3 11.15 22.29 -14.52
N PHE A 4 12.31 21.99 -15.10
CA PHE A 4 12.48 21.73 -16.53
C PHE A 4 12.78 20.26 -16.87
N LEU A 5 13.21 19.46 -15.89
CA LEU A 5 13.33 18.02 -16.09
C LEU A 5 12.05 17.37 -15.54
N PRO A 6 11.38 16.50 -16.31
CA PRO A 6 10.29 15.73 -15.75
C PRO A 6 10.82 14.98 -14.52
N PRO A 7 10.10 14.96 -13.37
CA PRO A 7 10.39 14.00 -12.32
C PRO A 7 10.58 12.63 -12.95
N VAL A 8 11.65 11.94 -12.53
CA VAL A 8 11.88 10.56 -12.93
C VAL A 8 10.76 9.76 -12.29
N PHE A 9 9.66 9.61 -13.02
CA PHE A 9 8.64 8.67 -12.68
C PHE A 9 9.30 7.30 -12.76
N HIS A 10 9.53 6.67 -11.60
CA HIS A 10 9.65 5.22 -11.60
C HIS A 10 8.41 4.71 -12.32
N PRO A 11 8.54 4.01 -13.45
CA PRO A 11 7.40 3.67 -14.28
C PRO A 11 6.47 2.78 -13.46
N ALA A 12 5.43 3.38 -12.89
CA ALA A 12 4.24 2.68 -12.47
C ALA A 12 3.84 1.84 -13.68
N ARG A 13 3.71 0.54 -13.43
CA ARG A 13 3.33 -0.53 -14.37
C ARG A 13 2.26 -0.05 -15.36
N ASN A 14 2.69 0.49 -16.50
CA ASN A 14 1.84 0.63 -17.66
C ASN A 14 1.96 -0.69 -18.42
N ASP A 15 0.93 -1.53 -18.25
CA ASP A 15 0.61 -2.54 -19.25
C ASP A 15 0.31 -1.77 -20.55
N ALA A 16 1.26 -1.80 -21.49
CA ALA A 16 0.99 -1.31 -22.84
C ALA A 16 -0.22 -2.08 -23.40
N PRO A 17 -1.21 -1.40 -24.01
CA PRO A 17 -2.27 -2.10 -24.71
C PRO A 17 -1.64 -2.75 -25.94
N SER A 18 -1.38 -4.06 -25.88
CA SER A 18 -1.02 -4.83 -27.06
C SER A 18 -2.26 -4.89 -27.96
N SER A 19 -2.31 -4.01 -28.96
CA SER A 19 -3.21 -4.15 -30.12
C SER A 19 -2.71 -5.32 -30.97
N ASP A 20 -3.01 -6.54 -30.52
CA ASP A 20 -3.12 -7.76 -31.32
C ASP A 20 -3.12 -8.96 -30.36
N LYS A 21 -4.33 -9.39 -29.95
CA LYS A 21 -4.50 -10.75 -29.43
C LYS A 21 -5.77 -11.37 -30.04
N PRO A 22 -5.67 -12.55 -30.65
CA PRO A 22 -6.85 -13.29 -31.06
C PRO A 22 -7.62 -13.74 -29.81
N SER A 23 -8.90 -13.41 -29.78
CA SER A 23 -9.84 -13.73 -28.72
C SER A 23 -10.11 -15.24 -28.69
N GLY A 24 -9.50 -15.96 -27.75
CA GLY A 24 -9.75 -17.37 -27.54
C GLY A 24 -9.38 -17.84 -26.13
N PRO A 25 -10.15 -18.75 -25.52
CA PRO A 25 -9.98 -19.19 -24.13
C PRO A 25 -8.62 -19.85 -23.85
N VAL A 26 -7.94 -20.36 -24.88
CA VAL A 26 -6.62 -21.00 -24.78
C VAL A 26 -5.48 -19.98 -24.61
N SER A 27 -5.63 -18.74 -25.10
CA SER A 27 -4.58 -17.71 -24.94
C SER A 27 -4.57 -17.11 -23.52
N ALA A 28 -5.73 -17.10 -22.85
CA ALA A 28 -5.88 -16.71 -21.45
C ALA A 28 -5.16 -17.71 -20.51
N VAL A 29 -5.22 -19.00 -20.82
CA VAL A 29 -4.51 -20.06 -20.08
C VAL A 29 -2.98 -19.93 -20.24
N LYS A 30 -2.48 -19.60 -21.44
CA LYS A 30 -1.04 -19.34 -21.65
C LYS A 30 -0.52 -18.09 -20.91
N GLY A 31 -1.38 -17.10 -20.66
CA GLY A 31 -1.05 -15.91 -19.87
C GLY A 31 -0.87 -16.22 -18.39
N ALA A 32 -1.68 -17.13 -17.84
CA ALA A 32 -1.68 -17.50 -16.42
C ALA A 32 -0.48 -18.38 -16.00
N VAL A 33 0.27 -18.95 -16.96
CA VAL A 33 1.40 -19.87 -16.71
C VAL A 33 2.76 -19.16 -16.81
N LYS A 34 2.83 -17.90 -17.25
CA LYS A 34 4.09 -17.16 -17.28
C LYS A 34 4.48 -16.74 -15.85
N GLY A 35 5.56 -17.34 -15.33
CA GLY A 35 6.24 -16.87 -14.12
C GLY A 35 6.65 -15.39 -14.23
N PRO A 36 7.12 -14.77 -13.12
CA PRO A 36 7.43 -13.34 -13.08
C PRO A 36 8.39 -12.98 -14.21
N GLU A 37 7.94 -12.09 -15.10
CA GLU A 37 8.72 -11.67 -16.25
C GLU A 37 9.96 -10.89 -15.79
N THR A 38 11.15 -11.31 -16.23
CA THR A 38 12.40 -10.59 -15.97
C THR A 38 12.37 -9.21 -16.59
N GLU A 39 12.84 -8.19 -15.88
CA GLU A 39 12.78 -6.79 -16.30
C GLU A 39 13.43 -6.53 -17.66
N LEU A 40 14.55 -7.19 -17.95
CA LEU A 40 15.23 -7.12 -19.26
C LEU A 40 14.32 -7.53 -20.42
N ARG A 41 13.46 -8.54 -20.22
CA ARG A 41 12.49 -8.98 -21.25
C ARG A 41 11.38 -7.95 -21.46
N ARG A 42 10.95 -7.28 -20.38
CA ARG A 42 9.99 -6.17 -20.44
C ARG A 42 10.59 -5.00 -21.22
N TRP A 43 11.80 -4.56 -20.86
CA TRP A 43 12.50 -3.48 -21.56
C TRP A 43 12.71 -3.82 -23.04
N ARG A 44 13.09 -5.07 -23.35
CA ARG A 44 13.29 -5.53 -24.73
C ARG A 44 12.01 -5.44 -25.53
N ARG A 45 10.88 -5.85 -24.95
CA ARG A 45 9.56 -5.73 -25.58
C ARG A 45 9.18 -4.28 -25.88
N VAL A 46 9.41 -3.38 -24.92
CA VAL A 46 9.13 -1.95 -25.09
C VAL A 46 10.01 -1.37 -26.19
N PHE A 47 11.31 -1.63 -26.13
CA PHE A 47 12.25 -1.20 -27.15
C PHE A 47 11.86 -1.70 -28.55
N ASP A 48 11.58 -2.99 -28.71
CA ASP A 48 11.20 -3.59 -30.00
C ASP A 48 9.86 -3.07 -30.55
N ALA A 49 8.93 -2.70 -29.67
CA ALA A 49 7.63 -2.16 -30.08
C ALA A 49 7.75 -0.75 -30.67
N HIS A 50 8.76 0.02 -30.25
CA HIS A 50 8.93 1.42 -30.65
C HIS A 50 10.10 1.64 -31.61
N ALA A 51 11.10 0.74 -31.65
CA ALA A 51 12.27 0.86 -32.51
C ALA A 51 11.93 0.52 -33.97
N LYS A 52 11.74 1.57 -34.77
CA LYS A 52 11.37 1.48 -36.20
C LYS A 52 12.55 1.61 -37.16
N ILE A 53 13.67 2.17 -36.69
CA ILE A 53 14.86 2.40 -37.52
C ILE A 53 15.78 1.19 -37.38
N GLU A 54 16.22 0.64 -38.49
CA GLU A 54 17.17 -0.48 -38.53
C GLU A 54 18.41 -0.08 -39.33
N LEU A 55 19.59 -0.17 -38.71
CA LEU A 55 20.88 0.11 -39.33
C LEU A 55 21.78 -1.09 -39.10
N LYS A 56 22.32 -1.67 -40.19
CA LYS A 56 23.23 -2.83 -40.14
C LYS A 56 22.68 -4.04 -39.35
N GLY A 57 21.36 -4.24 -39.35
CA GLY A 57 20.70 -5.34 -38.63
C GLY A 57 20.41 -5.07 -37.15
N GLU A 58 20.75 -3.87 -36.65
CA GLU A 58 20.42 -3.43 -35.30
C GLU A 58 19.30 -2.39 -35.33
N LYS A 59 18.37 -2.51 -34.39
CA LYS A 59 17.25 -1.57 -34.24
C LYS A 59 17.64 -0.40 -33.32
N PHE A 60 17.16 0.78 -33.66
CA PHE A 60 17.39 2.03 -32.94
C PHE A 60 16.07 2.77 -32.69
N LEU A 61 16.05 3.56 -31.61
CA LEU A 61 14.99 4.51 -31.30
C LEU A 61 15.42 5.92 -31.75
N ASP A 62 14.58 6.57 -32.56
CA ASP A 62 14.64 8.02 -32.74
C ASP A 62 14.02 8.76 -31.54
N GLU A 63 14.16 10.09 -31.49
CA GLU A 63 13.65 10.92 -30.39
C GLU A 63 12.14 10.71 -30.16
N SER A 64 11.36 10.62 -31.25
CA SER A 64 9.90 10.44 -31.16
C SER A 64 9.51 9.06 -30.64
N ALA A 65 10.21 8.01 -31.08
CA ALA A 65 10.03 6.63 -30.67
C ALA A 65 10.44 6.43 -29.22
N PHE A 66 11.54 7.07 -28.81
CA PHE A 66 12.00 7.08 -27.43
C PHE A 66 10.99 7.75 -26.49
N VAL A 67 10.51 8.96 -26.84
CA VAL A 67 9.46 9.64 -26.07
C VAL A 67 8.20 8.78 -25.99
N ASN A 68 7.81 8.10 -27.06
CA ASN A 68 6.65 7.19 -27.04
C ASN A 68 6.87 5.94 -26.17
N ALA A 69 8.11 5.47 -26.03
CA ALA A 69 8.45 4.33 -25.20
C ALA A 69 8.41 4.66 -23.69
N ILE A 70 8.80 5.88 -23.31
CA ILE A 70 8.97 6.26 -21.90
C ILE A 70 7.85 7.14 -21.34
N ALA A 71 7.21 7.97 -22.18
CA ALA A 71 6.24 8.94 -21.68
C ALA A 71 4.91 8.25 -21.33
N PRO A 72 4.31 8.56 -20.16
CA PRO A 72 3.05 7.97 -19.76
C PRO A 72 1.91 8.33 -20.74
N SER A 73 1.02 7.36 -20.99
CA SER A 73 -0.10 7.50 -21.93
C SER A 73 -1.19 8.48 -21.47
N SER A 74 -1.21 8.86 -20.19
CA SER A 74 -2.25 9.70 -19.59
C SER A 74 -1.96 11.19 -19.81
N SER A 75 -2.83 11.86 -20.56
CA SER A 75 -2.82 13.30 -20.87
C SER A 75 -3.03 14.25 -19.66
N GLY A 76 -2.88 13.78 -18.42
CA GLY A 76 -3.18 14.53 -17.20
C GLY A 76 -1.97 15.10 -16.44
N ALA A 77 -0.73 14.82 -16.88
CA ALA A 77 0.46 15.37 -16.22
C ALA A 77 0.71 16.82 -16.68
N LYS A 78 1.02 17.72 -15.73
CA LYS A 78 1.45 19.12 -16.03
C LYS A 78 2.72 19.21 -16.88
N ILE A 79 3.42 18.08 -17.03
CA ILE A 79 4.62 17.92 -17.84
C ILE A 79 4.20 17.55 -19.26
N GLN A 80 4.61 18.36 -20.23
CA GLN A 80 4.29 18.11 -21.63
C GLN A 80 5.09 16.93 -22.18
N ARG A 81 4.50 16.14 -23.09
CA ARG A 81 5.20 15.01 -23.73
C ARG A 81 6.47 15.42 -24.47
N SER A 82 6.50 16.64 -25.02
CA SER A 82 7.68 17.25 -25.64
C SER A 82 8.87 17.39 -24.69
N GLN A 83 8.63 17.59 -23.39
CA GLN A 83 9.69 17.76 -22.39
C GLN A 83 10.45 16.45 -22.12
N TYR A 84 9.84 15.29 -22.38
CA TYR A 84 10.53 14.00 -22.29
C TYR A 84 11.60 13.83 -23.38
N GLY A 85 11.55 14.63 -24.46
CA GLY A 85 12.63 14.69 -25.46
C GLY A 85 13.96 15.14 -24.87
N LEU A 86 13.96 15.89 -23.77
CA LEU A 86 15.20 16.26 -23.05
C LEU A 86 15.95 15.03 -22.52
N LEU A 87 15.23 13.96 -22.16
CA LEU A 87 15.82 12.72 -21.69
C LEU A 87 16.47 11.91 -22.82
N PHE A 88 16.09 12.16 -24.08
CA PHE A 88 16.69 11.49 -25.23
C PHE A 88 18.19 11.80 -25.33
N LYS A 89 18.58 13.05 -25.08
CA LYS A 89 19.98 13.48 -25.07
C LYS A 89 20.81 12.75 -24.02
N VAL A 90 20.19 12.40 -22.89
CA VAL A 90 20.87 11.64 -21.83
C VAL A 90 20.93 10.15 -22.15
N ALA A 91 19.92 9.62 -22.83
CA ALA A 91 19.91 8.23 -23.28
C ALA A 91 20.91 7.98 -24.43
N ASP A 92 21.08 8.93 -25.35
CA ASP A 92 22.02 8.82 -26.48
C ASP A 92 23.47 9.11 -26.03
N THR A 93 24.08 8.15 -25.32
CA THR A 93 25.45 8.26 -24.83
C THR A 93 26.48 8.47 -25.95
N GLY A 94 26.18 7.98 -27.16
CA GLY A 94 27.04 8.10 -28.32
C GLY A 94 26.87 9.39 -29.13
N LYS A 95 25.92 10.27 -28.77
CA LYS A 95 25.55 11.49 -29.51
C LYS A 95 25.28 11.23 -31.00
N ARG A 96 24.69 10.07 -31.31
CA ARG A 96 24.40 9.60 -32.67
C ARG A 96 23.11 10.19 -33.25
N GLY A 97 22.29 10.81 -32.40
CA GLY A 97 20.90 11.15 -32.69
C GLY A 97 19.98 9.91 -32.68
N LEU A 98 20.45 8.77 -32.16
CA LEU A 98 19.76 7.48 -32.15
C LEU A 98 20.14 6.71 -30.88
N VAL A 99 19.15 6.14 -30.20
CA VAL A 99 19.33 5.34 -28.99
C VAL A 99 19.35 3.84 -29.35
N SER A 100 20.47 3.17 -29.07
CA SER A 100 20.62 1.73 -29.25
C SER A 100 19.96 0.94 -28.12
N TRP A 101 19.88 -0.39 -28.27
CA TRP A 101 19.40 -1.26 -27.19
C TRP A 101 20.27 -1.15 -25.92
N GLU A 102 21.59 -1.07 -26.09
CA GLU A 102 22.52 -0.95 -24.97
C GLU A 102 22.32 0.37 -24.23
N ASP A 103 22.23 1.47 -24.98
CA ASP A 103 21.90 2.80 -24.43
C ASP A 103 20.59 2.79 -23.65
N PHE A 104 19.55 2.15 -24.21
CA PHE A 104 18.25 2.06 -23.57
C PHE A 104 18.31 1.28 -22.25
N VAL A 105 19.10 0.20 -22.18
CA VAL A 105 19.32 -0.55 -20.94
C VAL A 105 20.12 0.27 -19.93
N VAL A 106 21.16 1.00 -20.37
CA VAL A 106 21.94 1.90 -19.49
C VAL A 106 21.06 3.00 -18.93
N PHE A 107 20.19 3.59 -19.74
CA PHE A 107 19.22 4.58 -19.31
C PHE A 107 18.25 4.00 -18.26
N GLU A 108 17.58 2.89 -18.54
CA GLU A 108 16.63 2.24 -17.62
C GLU A 108 17.27 1.77 -16.30
N THR A 109 18.52 1.30 -16.36
CA THR A 109 19.28 0.95 -15.14
C THR A 109 19.67 2.19 -14.33
N THR A 110 19.99 3.30 -15.00
CA THR A 110 20.28 4.59 -14.37
C THR A 110 19.06 5.16 -13.65
N LEU A 111 17.86 5.05 -14.23
CA LEU A 111 16.60 5.48 -13.60
C LEU A 111 16.27 4.75 -12.29
N LYS A 112 16.93 3.62 -12.01
CA LYS A 112 16.74 2.86 -10.78
C LYS A 112 17.65 3.30 -9.64
N ARG A 113 18.65 4.14 -9.93
CA ARG A 113 19.55 4.64 -8.90
C ARG A 113 18.80 5.59 -7.96
N PRO A 114 19.13 5.62 -6.66
CA PRO A 114 18.50 6.55 -5.72
C PRO A 114 18.83 8.02 -6.04
N ASP A 115 19.92 8.26 -6.77
CA ASP A 115 20.39 9.57 -7.23
C ASP A 115 20.13 9.81 -8.71
N ALA A 116 19.27 9.00 -9.35
CA ALA A 116 18.98 9.07 -10.80
C ALA A 116 18.71 10.50 -11.26
N ASP A 117 17.91 11.24 -10.50
CA ASP A 117 17.50 12.61 -10.80
C ASP A 117 18.68 13.58 -10.97
N TYR A 118 19.67 13.47 -10.09
CA TYR A 118 20.88 14.29 -10.14
C TYR A 118 21.79 13.84 -11.28
N TRP A 119 21.88 12.53 -11.50
CA TRP A 119 22.67 11.97 -12.60
C TRP A 119 22.12 12.37 -13.98
N MET A 120 20.80 12.31 -14.15
CA MET A 120 20.11 12.74 -15.36
C MET A 120 20.33 14.23 -15.61
N ALA A 121 20.25 15.06 -14.56
CA ALA A 121 20.57 16.48 -14.67
C ALA A 121 22.04 16.70 -15.05
N PHE A 122 22.96 16.02 -14.37
CA PHE A 122 24.39 16.15 -14.63
C PHE A 122 24.73 15.82 -16.09
N SER A 123 24.27 14.66 -16.57
CA SER A 123 24.48 14.19 -17.93
C SER A 123 23.82 15.10 -18.99
N TRP A 124 22.79 15.86 -18.60
CA TRP A 124 22.15 16.81 -19.49
C TRP A 124 22.93 18.13 -19.61
N PHE A 125 23.59 18.56 -18.53
CA PHE A 125 24.44 19.75 -18.52
C PHE A 125 25.85 19.48 -19.06
N ASP A 126 26.37 18.27 -18.88
CA ASP A 126 27.65 17.80 -19.44
C ASP A 126 27.48 17.51 -20.94
N VAL A 127 27.54 18.58 -21.75
CA VAL A 127 27.29 18.49 -23.19
C VAL A 127 28.47 17.83 -23.90
N ASP A 128 29.70 17.98 -23.41
CA ASP A 128 30.89 17.39 -24.02
C ASP A 128 31.14 15.94 -23.59
N GLY A 129 30.55 15.49 -22.48
CA GLY A 129 30.73 14.15 -21.93
C GLY A 129 32.07 13.98 -21.21
N SER A 130 32.66 15.08 -20.76
CA SER A 130 33.95 15.11 -20.06
C SER A 130 33.88 14.56 -18.64
N GLY A 131 32.67 14.43 -18.08
CA GLY A 131 32.46 14.11 -16.69
C GLY A 131 32.67 15.31 -15.76
N THR A 132 32.73 16.54 -16.33
CA THR A 132 32.80 17.79 -15.59
C THR A 132 31.95 18.86 -16.26
N ILE A 133 31.39 19.80 -15.49
CA ILE A 133 30.56 20.89 -16.03
C ILE A 133 31.30 22.22 -15.91
N THR A 134 31.44 22.91 -17.03
CA THR A 134 32.00 24.27 -17.13
C THR A 134 30.95 25.35 -16.90
N PHE A 135 31.38 26.59 -16.63
CA PHE A 135 30.47 27.74 -16.48
C PHE A 135 29.59 27.96 -17.73
N ASP A 136 30.18 27.84 -18.93
CA ASP A 136 29.47 28.06 -20.18
C ASP A 136 28.44 26.95 -20.45
N GLU A 137 28.76 25.69 -20.13
CA GLU A 137 27.80 24.58 -20.19
C GLU A 137 26.65 24.78 -19.21
N PHE A 138 26.95 25.15 -17.97
CA PHE A 138 25.92 25.45 -16.98
C PHE A 138 25.00 26.60 -17.43
N LYS A 139 25.58 27.70 -17.92
CA LYS A 139 24.83 28.87 -18.40
C LYS A 139 23.98 28.54 -19.62
N ASN A 140 24.55 27.87 -20.61
CA ASN A 140 23.85 27.51 -21.85
C ASN A 140 22.76 26.47 -21.58
N GLY A 141 23.02 25.47 -20.74
CA GLY A 141 22.02 24.52 -20.30
C GLY A 141 20.87 25.22 -19.58
N PHE A 142 21.16 26.09 -18.61
CA PHE A 142 20.11 26.79 -17.88
C PHE A 142 19.30 27.74 -18.78
N ALA A 143 19.97 28.45 -19.68
CA ALA A 143 19.33 29.34 -20.65
C ALA A 143 18.44 28.56 -21.64
N ALA A 144 18.85 27.36 -22.07
CA ALA A 144 18.04 26.48 -22.92
C ALA A 144 16.81 25.93 -22.17
N ALA A 145 16.95 25.64 -20.87
CA ALA A 145 15.84 25.16 -20.05
C ALA A 145 14.81 26.26 -19.72
N SER A 146 15.26 27.51 -19.55
CA SER A 146 14.44 28.61 -19.05
C SER A 146 13.70 29.41 -20.15
N GLN A 147 13.62 28.92 -21.40
CA GLN A 147 12.99 29.61 -22.53
C GLN A 147 11.45 29.58 -22.47
N GLY A 148 10.86 30.25 -21.48
CA GLY A 148 9.44 30.57 -21.44
C GLY A 148 9.21 32.06 -21.72
N PRO A 149 8.17 32.46 -22.49
CA PRO A 149 7.88 33.87 -22.79
C PRO A 149 7.58 34.74 -21.55
N ASN A 150 7.35 34.11 -20.38
CA ASN A 150 7.09 34.77 -19.09
C ASN A 150 8.11 34.41 -17.99
N SER A 151 9.27 33.82 -18.34
CA SER A 151 10.30 33.43 -17.37
C SER A 151 10.94 34.63 -16.66
N ILE A 152 11.28 34.47 -15.38
CA ILE A 152 12.04 35.46 -14.61
C ILE A 152 13.53 35.28 -14.95
N PRO A 153 14.26 36.37 -15.31
CA PRO A 153 15.67 36.27 -15.64
C PRO A 153 16.50 35.84 -14.42
N PHE A 154 17.51 35.00 -14.67
CA PHE A 154 18.50 34.60 -13.67
C PHE A 154 19.81 35.35 -13.92
N ASP A 155 20.33 35.99 -12.89
CA ASP A 155 21.62 36.66 -12.91
C ASP A 155 22.74 35.63 -12.64
N PHE A 156 23.53 35.37 -13.68
CA PHE A 156 24.69 34.47 -13.63
C PHE A 156 25.95 35.14 -13.09
N ASP A 157 25.99 36.48 -13.03
CA ASP A 157 27.14 37.24 -12.52
C ASP A 157 27.00 37.55 -11.02
N CYS A 158 26.17 36.80 -10.31
CA CYS A 158 25.98 36.92 -8.86
C CYS A 158 27.09 36.23 -8.06
N ASP A 159 27.24 36.64 -6.80
CA ASP A 159 28.28 36.08 -5.92
C ASP A 159 28.07 34.59 -5.63
N TRP A 160 26.82 34.12 -5.60
CA TRP A 160 26.51 32.70 -5.42
C TRP A 160 27.08 31.84 -6.53
N VAL A 161 26.91 32.24 -7.80
CA VAL A 161 27.47 31.50 -8.95
C VAL A 161 29.01 31.54 -8.92
N LYS A 162 29.61 32.69 -8.58
CA LYS A 162 31.07 32.82 -8.47
C LYS A 162 31.69 31.92 -7.40
N LEU A 163 30.97 31.62 -6.32
CA LEU A 163 31.43 30.69 -5.27
C LEU A 163 31.51 29.24 -5.75
N TYR A 164 30.63 28.84 -6.68
CA TYR A 164 30.63 27.47 -7.22
C TYR A 164 31.41 27.32 -8.51
N LEU A 165 31.43 28.32 -9.39
CA LEU A 165 31.99 28.23 -10.75
C LEU A 165 33.19 29.16 -10.97
N GLY A 166 33.61 29.90 -9.95
CA GLY A 166 34.69 30.88 -10.07
C GLY A 166 34.29 32.12 -10.88
N LYS A 167 35.26 32.97 -11.19
CA LYS A 167 35.05 34.12 -12.07
C LYS A 167 35.07 33.69 -13.53
N ARG A 168 34.42 34.45 -14.40
CA ARG A 168 34.42 34.20 -15.85
C ARG A 168 35.86 34.13 -16.38
N GLY A 169 36.24 32.97 -16.93
CA GLY A 169 37.60 32.69 -17.43
C GLY A 169 38.50 31.89 -16.47
N ASP A 170 38.03 31.58 -15.27
CA ASP A 170 38.71 30.69 -14.33
C ASP A 170 38.53 29.22 -14.76
N ARG A 171 39.51 28.35 -14.48
CA ARG A 171 39.47 26.92 -14.88
C ARG A 171 38.66 26.06 -13.90
N HIS A 172 37.71 26.66 -13.18
CA HIS A 172 36.91 25.91 -12.22
C HIS A 172 35.85 25.09 -12.97
N VAL A 173 35.88 23.79 -12.75
CA VAL A 173 34.95 22.83 -13.36
C VAL A 173 34.28 22.04 -12.24
N LEU A 174 33.00 21.72 -12.42
CA LEU A 174 32.22 21.01 -11.40
C LEU A 174 32.22 19.53 -11.69
N GLY A 175 32.70 18.74 -10.73
CA GLY A 175 32.45 17.29 -10.72
C GLY A 175 30.98 16.97 -10.37
N TYR A 176 30.59 15.70 -10.53
CA TYR A 176 29.22 15.24 -10.22
C TYR A 176 28.76 15.64 -8.81
N SER A 177 29.58 15.39 -7.78
CA SER A 177 29.23 15.69 -6.39
C SER A 177 29.02 17.18 -6.13
N GLU A 178 29.89 18.02 -6.68
CA GLU A 178 29.81 19.49 -6.52
C GLU A 178 28.60 20.05 -7.26
N PHE A 179 28.33 19.53 -8.47
CA PHE A 179 27.13 19.86 -9.23
C PHE A 179 25.87 19.50 -8.45
N THR A 180 25.77 18.32 -7.84
CA THR A 180 24.58 17.95 -7.06
C THR A 180 24.29 18.95 -5.93
N GLN A 181 25.34 19.46 -5.27
CA GLN A 181 25.22 20.46 -4.21
C GLN A 181 24.85 21.83 -4.76
N LEU A 182 25.44 22.25 -5.89
CA LEU A 182 25.05 23.45 -6.62
C LEU A 182 23.55 23.40 -6.95
N MET A 183 23.07 22.29 -7.51
CA MET A 183 21.67 22.12 -7.89
C MET A 183 20.70 22.23 -6.71
N LYS A 184 21.12 21.75 -5.53
CA LYS A 184 20.35 21.90 -4.30
C LYS A 184 20.25 23.37 -3.85
N GLY A 185 21.34 24.13 -3.98
CA GLY A 185 21.38 25.57 -3.65
C GLY A 185 20.69 26.46 -4.68
N LEU A 186 20.69 26.07 -5.95
CA LEU A 186 20.19 26.88 -7.08
C LEU A 186 18.73 27.29 -6.92
N GLN A 187 17.88 26.42 -6.37
CA GLN A 187 16.47 26.74 -6.16
C GLN A 187 16.29 27.89 -5.15
N GLY A 188 17.11 27.92 -4.10
CA GLY A 188 17.09 29.01 -3.11
C GLY A 188 17.59 30.33 -3.69
N GLU A 189 18.66 30.29 -4.50
CA GLU A 189 19.18 31.49 -5.15
C GLU A 189 18.21 32.02 -6.22
N ARG A 190 17.57 31.13 -6.99
CA ARG A 190 16.50 31.53 -7.91
C ARG A 190 15.36 32.22 -7.17
N LEU A 191 14.94 31.69 -6.03
CA LEU A 191 13.89 32.32 -5.21
C LEU A 191 14.31 33.72 -4.77
N ARG A 192 15.54 33.87 -4.27
CA ARG A 192 16.10 35.14 -3.82
C ARG A 192 16.12 36.18 -4.95
N GLN A 193 16.64 35.82 -6.12
CA GLN A 193 16.68 36.72 -7.28
C GLN A 193 15.28 37.05 -7.81
N SER A 194 14.37 36.07 -7.79
CA SER A 194 12.98 36.27 -8.23
C SER A 194 12.25 37.24 -7.30
N PHE A 195 12.49 37.15 -5.99
CA PHE A 195 11.95 38.10 -5.04
C PHE A 195 12.52 39.51 -5.28
N ALA A 196 13.85 39.63 -5.39
CA ALA A 196 14.52 40.91 -5.64
C ALA A 196 14.11 41.56 -6.98
N TYR A 197 13.71 40.76 -7.97
CA TYR A 197 13.19 41.26 -9.25
C TYR A 197 11.84 41.99 -9.09
N PHE A 198 10.99 41.55 -8.16
CA PHE A 198 9.68 42.16 -7.91
C PHE A 198 9.69 43.22 -6.81
N ASP A 199 10.59 43.10 -5.82
CA ASP A 199 10.83 44.07 -4.74
C ASP A 199 11.75 45.21 -5.22
N LYS A 200 11.19 46.09 -6.06
CA LYS A 200 11.93 47.22 -6.65
C LYS A 200 12.20 48.34 -5.66
N ASP A 201 11.35 48.46 -4.65
CA ASP A 201 11.42 49.45 -3.56
C ASP A 201 12.29 48.98 -2.39
N GLN A 202 12.74 47.72 -2.40
CA GLN A 202 13.56 47.11 -1.34
C GLN A 202 12.89 47.20 0.04
N ASP A 203 11.55 47.14 0.06
CA ASP A 203 10.77 47.19 1.29
C ASP A 203 10.64 45.80 1.95
N GLY A 204 11.08 44.75 1.25
CA GLY A 204 11.04 43.37 1.72
C GLY A 204 9.67 42.70 1.53
N TYR A 205 8.79 43.28 0.72
CA TYR A 205 7.44 42.78 0.44
C TYR A 205 7.14 42.69 -1.06
N ILE A 206 6.28 41.74 -1.41
CA ILE A 206 5.75 41.58 -2.77
C ILE A 206 4.23 41.44 -2.75
N ARG A 207 3.59 41.70 -3.89
CA ARG A 207 2.15 41.52 -4.07
C ARG A 207 1.77 40.04 -4.22
N PRO A 208 0.55 39.63 -3.83
CA PRO A 208 0.09 38.25 -3.96
C PRO A 208 0.20 37.65 -5.38
N GLU A 209 -0.03 38.47 -6.41
CA GLU A 209 0.07 38.06 -7.81
C GLU A 209 1.52 37.81 -8.25
N GLN A 210 2.45 38.61 -7.71
CA GLN A 210 3.88 38.44 -7.94
C GLN A 210 4.38 37.16 -7.25
N PHE A 211 3.95 36.94 -6.00
CA PHE A 211 4.23 35.69 -5.28
C PHE A 211 3.73 34.46 -6.06
N LYS A 212 2.49 34.48 -6.54
CA LYS A 212 1.93 33.40 -7.37
C LYS A 212 2.80 33.12 -8.59
N ARG A 213 3.31 34.15 -9.26
CA ARG A 213 4.20 34.01 -10.42
C ARG A 213 5.53 33.33 -10.06
N ILE A 214 6.17 33.74 -8.96
CA ILE A 214 7.43 33.13 -8.49
C ILE A 214 7.22 31.65 -8.19
N ILE A 215 6.17 31.30 -7.45
CA ILE A 215 5.91 29.92 -7.04
C ILE A 215 5.52 29.03 -8.22
N LEU A 216 4.76 29.54 -9.20
CA LEU A 216 4.42 28.79 -10.40
C LEU A 216 5.67 28.40 -11.20
N GLU A 217 6.67 29.29 -11.28
CA GLU A 217 7.92 29.00 -11.97
C GLU A 217 8.79 27.98 -11.21
N LEU A 218 8.85 28.06 -9.88
CA LEU A 218 9.71 27.20 -9.06
C LEU A 218 9.09 25.82 -8.76
N ALA A 219 7.80 25.78 -8.48
CA ALA A 219 7.13 24.62 -7.89
C ALA A 219 5.73 24.34 -8.46
N GLY A 220 5.31 25.02 -9.54
CA GLY A 220 3.96 24.85 -10.12
C GLY A 220 3.62 23.41 -10.52
N HIS A 221 4.63 22.60 -10.84
CA HIS A 221 4.49 21.17 -11.18
C HIS A 221 4.18 20.27 -9.97
N LYS A 222 4.41 20.74 -8.73
CA LYS A 222 4.16 19.96 -7.50
C LYS A 222 2.81 20.25 -6.85
N LEU A 223 2.21 21.39 -7.18
CA LEU A 223 1.01 21.90 -6.53
C LEU A 223 -0.24 21.47 -7.28
N SER A 224 -1.32 21.15 -6.56
CA SER A 224 -2.63 20.97 -7.17
C SER A 224 -3.21 22.28 -7.69
N ASP A 225 -4.13 22.21 -8.65
CA ASP A 225 -4.77 23.41 -9.22
C ASP A 225 -5.55 24.21 -8.16
N ALA A 226 -6.13 23.51 -7.19
CA ALA A 226 -6.81 24.12 -6.04
C ALA A 226 -5.87 24.97 -5.17
N VAL A 227 -4.60 24.57 -5.02
CA VAL A 227 -3.60 25.36 -4.31
C VAL A 227 -3.14 26.54 -5.15
N ILE A 228 -2.91 26.33 -6.45
CA ILE A 228 -2.49 27.39 -7.38
C ILE A 228 -3.48 28.55 -7.41
N GLU A 229 -4.78 28.26 -7.40
CA GLU A 229 -5.82 29.28 -7.31
C GLU A 229 -5.76 30.07 -6.01
N ARG A 230 -5.35 29.43 -4.91
CA ARG A 230 -5.31 29.99 -3.57
C ARG A 230 -3.98 30.57 -3.14
N LEU A 231 -2.91 30.44 -3.92
CA LEU A 231 -1.61 31.06 -3.61
C LEU A 231 -1.71 32.53 -3.16
N PRO A 232 -2.58 33.38 -3.75
CA PRO A 232 -2.72 34.76 -3.30
C PRO A 232 -3.24 34.92 -1.86
N THR A 233 -3.95 33.93 -1.30
CA THR A 233 -4.50 34.01 0.06
C THR A 233 -3.42 33.92 1.13
N LEU A 234 -2.15 33.66 0.79
CA LEU A 234 -1.06 33.68 1.77
C LEU A 234 -0.96 35.02 2.52
N CYS A 235 -1.34 36.13 1.86
CA CYS A 235 -1.36 37.45 2.49
C CYS A 235 -2.38 37.61 3.63
N THR A 236 -3.24 36.61 3.87
CA THR A 236 -4.17 36.61 5.01
C THR A 236 -3.56 36.04 6.29
N ILE A 237 -2.39 35.38 6.22
CA ILE A 237 -1.71 34.84 7.41
C ILE A 237 -1.15 35.97 8.27
N THR A 238 -0.59 37.00 7.64
CA THR A 238 -0.01 38.17 8.31
C THR A 238 -0.83 39.42 7.99
N PRO A 239 -1.20 40.25 8.98
CA PRO A 239 -1.90 41.50 8.73
C PRO A 239 -1.02 42.44 7.90
N GLY A 240 -1.49 42.82 6.71
CA GLY A 240 -0.77 43.74 5.82
C GLY A 240 -1.09 43.62 4.33
N GLY A 241 -1.73 42.53 3.89
CA GLY A 241 -2.14 42.34 2.49
C GLY A 241 -0.97 42.24 1.48
N ARG A 242 0.27 42.23 1.98
CA ARG A 242 1.52 42.00 1.23
C ARG A 242 2.21 40.76 1.78
N ILE A 243 3.10 40.17 0.99
CA ILE A 243 3.82 38.95 1.35
C ILE A 243 5.29 39.30 1.54
N SER A 244 5.82 39.03 2.73
CA SER A 244 7.21 39.28 3.10
C SER A 244 8.17 38.22 2.57
N TYR A 245 9.46 38.55 2.44
CA TYR A 245 10.49 37.59 2.03
C TYR A 245 10.51 36.32 2.89
N SER A 246 10.31 36.45 4.21
CA SER A 246 10.32 35.31 5.14
C SER A 246 9.16 34.34 4.90
N GLU A 247 7.98 34.84 4.51
CA GLU A 247 6.83 34.01 4.15
C GLU A 247 7.07 33.24 2.85
N VAL A 248 7.70 33.89 1.86
CA VAL A 248 8.06 33.23 0.60
C VAL A 248 9.09 32.12 0.84
N VAL A 249 10.10 32.36 1.68
CA VAL A 249 11.10 31.36 2.06
C VAL A 249 10.47 30.22 2.85
N ALA A 250 9.59 30.51 3.82
CA ALA A 250 8.87 29.50 4.58
C ALA A 250 8.00 28.63 3.66
N PHE A 251 7.28 29.23 2.71
CA PHE A 251 6.52 28.49 1.71
C PHE A 251 7.43 27.59 0.87
N HIS A 252 8.58 28.09 0.41
CA HIS A 252 9.53 27.30 -0.34
C HIS A 252 10.07 26.10 0.46
N ASN A 253 10.40 26.29 1.75
CA ASN A 253 10.86 25.22 2.62
C ASN A 253 9.78 24.14 2.80
N VAL A 254 8.51 24.53 3.02
CA VAL A 254 7.38 23.58 3.07
C VAL A 254 7.31 22.76 1.77
N MET A 255 7.44 23.41 0.62
CA MET A 255 7.44 22.73 -0.69
C MET A 255 8.64 21.81 -0.92
N ARG A 256 9.78 22.10 -0.29
CA ARG A 256 10.99 21.29 -0.35
C ARG A 256 10.86 20.06 0.53
N ASP A 257 10.36 20.23 1.75
CA ASP A 257 10.31 19.20 2.80
C ASP A 257 8.91 18.59 2.95
N MET A 258 8.15 18.58 1.85
CA MET A 258 6.74 18.18 1.78
C MET A 258 6.51 16.72 2.20
N ASP A 259 7.37 15.80 1.74
CA ASP A 259 7.33 14.38 2.14
C ASP A 259 7.43 14.21 3.66
N MET A 260 8.24 15.07 4.29
CA MET A 260 8.46 15.02 5.73
C MET A 260 7.30 15.65 6.49
N ALA A 261 6.69 16.71 5.95
CA ALA A 261 5.43 17.25 6.47
C ALA A 261 4.32 16.18 6.42
N GLU A 262 4.18 15.49 5.29
CA GLU A 262 3.20 14.40 5.13
C GLU A 262 3.44 13.27 6.14
N ARG A 263 4.69 12.85 6.32
CA ARG A 263 5.05 11.80 7.28
C ARG A 263 4.71 12.19 8.71
N VAL A 264 5.01 13.42 9.11
CA VAL A 264 4.67 13.94 10.45
C VAL A 264 3.15 14.01 10.62
N ILE A 265 2.41 14.53 9.63
CA ILE A 265 0.94 14.59 9.66
C ILE A 265 0.34 13.20 9.76
N ARG A 266 0.81 12.25 8.96
CA ARG A 266 0.35 10.85 8.97
C ARG A 266 0.59 10.18 10.32
N GLU A 267 1.74 10.44 10.96
CA GLU A 267 2.02 9.89 12.28
C GLU A 267 1.18 10.55 13.38
N ALA A 268 1.03 11.88 13.33
CA ALA A 268 0.27 12.66 14.29
C ALA A 268 -1.23 12.32 14.21
N THR A 269 -1.80 12.28 13.01
CA THR A 269 -3.22 11.90 12.78
C THR A 269 -3.52 10.46 13.22
N ARG A 270 -2.56 9.53 13.07
CA ARG A 270 -2.71 8.15 13.57
C ARG A 270 -2.79 8.08 15.10
N LYS A 271 -2.11 8.98 15.81
CA LYS A 271 -2.12 9.06 17.28
C LYS A 271 -3.31 9.85 17.82
N ALA A 272 -3.83 10.80 17.04
CA ALA A 272 -5.02 11.58 17.39
C ALA A 272 -6.27 10.70 17.50
N LYS A 273 -7.11 10.96 18.51
CA LYS A 273 -8.36 10.22 18.73
C LYS A 273 -9.36 10.42 17.58
N ASP A 274 -9.40 11.63 17.03
CA ASP A 274 -10.37 12.06 16.02
C ASP A 274 -9.79 12.07 14.60
N GLY A 275 -8.56 11.59 14.40
CA GLY A 275 -7.88 11.60 13.10
C GLY A 275 -7.50 13.00 12.57
N ARG A 276 -7.68 14.04 13.38
CA ARG A 276 -7.35 15.43 13.06
C ARG A 276 -6.35 16.01 14.06
N ILE A 277 -5.47 16.89 13.61
CA ILE A 277 -4.41 17.48 14.43
C ILE A 277 -4.46 19.00 14.43
N SER A 278 -4.09 19.65 15.54
CA SER A 278 -3.86 21.09 15.59
C SER A 278 -2.42 21.46 15.17
N ILE A 279 -2.15 22.75 14.96
CA ILE A 279 -0.78 23.24 14.69
C ILE A 279 0.18 22.88 15.83
N THR A 280 -0.28 22.97 17.08
CA THR A 280 0.54 22.63 18.25
C THR A 280 0.84 21.13 18.28
N GLU A 281 -0.17 20.28 18.05
CA GLU A 281 0.01 18.83 17.97
C GLU A 281 0.97 18.45 16.82
N PHE A 282 0.90 19.14 15.68
CA PHE A 282 1.85 18.95 14.57
C PHE A 282 3.28 19.31 14.97
N LEU A 283 3.51 20.47 15.59
CA LEU A 283 4.84 20.92 16.02
C LEU A 283 5.42 20.01 17.11
N ASP A 284 4.60 19.59 18.08
CA ASP A 284 5.00 18.66 19.14
C ASP A 284 5.38 17.31 18.56
N HIS A 285 4.61 16.81 17.59
CA HIS A 285 4.95 15.58 16.89
C HIS A 285 6.18 15.71 16.00
N ALA A 286 6.37 16.84 15.32
CA ALA A 286 7.58 17.10 14.55
C ALA A 286 8.81 17.06 15.47
N ALA A 287 8.77 17.78 16.60
CA ALA A 287 9.84 17.80 17.59
C ALA A 287 10.08 16.43 18.27
N ALA A 288 9.03 15.63 18.47
CA ALA A 288 9.16 14.28 19.02
C ALA A 288 9.73 13.26 18.01
N THR A 289 9.50 13.49 16.71
CA THR A 289 9.92 12.57 15.65
C THR A 289 11.38 12.80 15.28
N THR A 290 11.87 14.04 15.38
CA THR A 290 13.21 14.42 14.91
C THR A 290 14.05 15.08 15.99
N ARG A 291 15.36 14.80 16.00
CA ARG A 291 16.28 15.33 17.02
C ARG A 291 16.39 16.85 17.03
N TYR A 292 16.06 17.47 15.89
CA TYR A 292 16.06 18.91 15.69
C TYR A 292 14.68 19.32 15.12
N GLY A 293 14.23 20.53 15.44
CA GLY A 293 12.99 21.06 14.86
C GLY A 293 13.15 21.22 13.35
N ILE A 294 12.38 20.44 12.58
CA ILE A 294 12.40 20.49 11.11
C ILE A 294 11.59 21.67 10.59
N PHE A 295 10.48 22.00 11.27
CA PHE A 295 9.54 23.01 10.82
C PHE A 295 9.51 24.20 11.76
N SER A 296 9.58 25.40 11.21
CA SER A 296 9.31 26.63 11.93
C SER A 296 7.80 26.81 12.17
N PRO A 297 7.41 27.62 13.18
CA PRO A 297 5.99 27.94 13.39
C PRO A 297 5.33 28.61 12.17
N MET A 298 6.09 29.36 11.36
CA MET A 298 5.58 29.97 10.13
C MET A 298 5.27 28.90 9.07
N GLU A 299 6.17 27.93 8.88
CA GLU A 299 5.98 26.82 7.95
C GLU A 299 4.77 25.97 8.34
N ALA A 300 4.59 25.69 9.64
CA ALA A 300 3.41 24.99 10.14
C ALA A 300 2.12 25.76 9.88
N LYS A 301 2.10 27.08 10.08
CA LYS A 301 0.94 27.93 9.75
C LYS A 301 0.61 27.90 8.26
N ILE A 302 1.62 27.92 7.39
CA ILE A 302 1.43 27.85 5.93
C ILE A 302 0.81 26.51 5.54
N ILE A 303 1.33 25.39 6.05
CA ILE A 303 0.77 24.05 5.81
C ILE A 303 -0.72 24.02 6.17
N PHE A 304 -1.05 24.48 7.38
CA PHE A 304 -2.42 24.47 7.87
C PHE A 304 -3.33 25.43 7.09
N HIS A 305 -2.85 26.63 6.75
CA HIS A 305 -3.61 27.62 5.97
C HIS A 305 -4.08 27.07 4.63
N PHE A 306 -3.17 26.44 3.87
CA PHE A 306 -3.53 25.87 2.58
C PHE A 306 -4.37 24.61 2.72
N ALA A 307 -4.05 23.73 3.68
CA ALA A 307 -4.75 22.47 3.86
C ALA A 307 -6.17 22.64 4.43
N SER A 308 -6.38 23.60 5.33
CA SER A 308 -7.69 23.90 5.94
C SER A 308 -8.58 24.78 5.07
N ARG A 309 -8.17 25.04 3.81
CA ARG A 309 -8.90 25.91 2.87
C ARG A 309 -9.04 27.36 3.35
N GLY A 310 -8.14 27.84 4.20
CA GLY A 310 -8.13 29.21 4.73
C GLY A 310 -8.88 29.41 6.05
N ASP A 311 -9.37 28.35 6.69
CA ASP A 311 -9.90 28.43 8.06
C ASP A 311 -8.77 28.19 9.07
N SER A 312 -8.28 29.25 9.70
CA SER A 312 -7.12 29.23 10.59
C SER A 312 -7.36 28.46 11.90
N GLY A 313 -8.61 28.11 12.21
CA GLY A 313 -9.01 27.38 13.42
C GLY A 313 -9.22 25.88 13.24
N GLN A 314 -9.16 25.34 12.02
CA GLN A 314 -9.52 23.94 11.79
C GLN A 314 -8.35 22.96 12.00
N ARG A 315 -8.68 21.85 12.66
CA ARG A 315 -7.78 20.70 12.83
C ARG A 315 -7.63 19.97 11.48
N LEU A 316 -6.40 19.62 11.14
CA LEU A 316 -6.01 19.06 9.86
C LEU A 316 -6.12 17.53 9.83
N SER A 317 -6.76 16.96 8.81
CA SER A 317 -6.69 15.51 8.52
C SER A 317 -5.67 15.18 7.42
N LEU A 318 -5.30 13.90 7.28
CA LEU A 318 -4.41 13.44 6.20
C LEU A 318 -5.03 13.64 4.81
N LEU A 319 -6.35 13.49 4.69
CA LEU A 319 -7.09 13.69 3.42
C LEU A 319 -7.05 15.16 2.97
N ASP A 320 -7.16 16.09 3.92
CA ASP A 320 -7.12 17.53 3.64
C ASP A 320 -5.73 17.94 3.15
N PHE A 321 -4.67 17.37 3.74
CA PHE A 321 -3.31 17.58 3.28
C PHE A 321 -3.07 16.98 1.89
N GLY A 322 -3.59 15.78 1.61
CA GLY A 322 -3.47 15.12 0.30
C GLY A 322 -4.08 15.91 -0.86
N GLN A 323 -5.07 16.78 -0.60
CA GLN A 323 -5.65 17.67 -1.61
C GLN A 323 -4.69 18.80 -2.07
N LEU A 324 -3.61 19.07 -1.31
CA LEU A 324 -2.60 20.06 -1.68
C LEU A 324 -1.69 19.59 -2.80
N LEU A 325 -1.49 18.28 -2.89
CA LEU A 325 -0.54 17.65 -3.78
C LEU A 325 -1.20 17.37 -5.12
N ASP A 326 -0.42 17.52 -6.20
CA ASP A 326 -0.86 17.04 -7.49
C ASP A 326 -1.11 15.52 -7.40
N PRO A 327 -2.27 14.99 -7.87
CA PRO A 327 -2.56 13.56 -7.83
C PRO A 327 -1.53 12.69 -8.57
N THR A 328 -0.74 13.29 -9.47
CA THR A 328 0.37 12.61 -10.15
C THR A 328 1.63 12.50 -9.30
N TRP A 329 1.76 13.31 -8.25
CA TRP A 329 2.88 13.26 -7.32
C TRP A 329 2.63 12.19 -6.26
N GLN A 330 3.48 11.17 -6.20
CA GLN A 330 3.39 10.06 -5.25
C GLN A 330 4.71 9.92 -4.48
N ALA A 331 4.63 9.69 -3.17
CA ALA A 331 5.82 9.52 -2.35
C ALA A 331 6.59 8.23 -2.72
N PRO A 332 7.93 8.22 -2.71
CA PRO A 332 8.73 7.03 -2.98
C PRO A 332 8.39 5.90 -2.00
N GLY A 333 7.90 4.77 -2.52
CA GLY A 333 7.49 3.61 -1.72
C GLY A 333 5.98 3.50 -1.49
N GLU A 334 5.19 4.52 -1.83
CA GLU A 334 3.76 4.34 -2.09
C GLU A 334 3.58 3.65 -3.44
N VAL A 335 3.87 2.34 -3.47
CA VAL A 335 3.05 1.43 -4.26
C VAL A 335 1.72 1.32 -3.53
N VAL A 336 0.97 2.43 -3.46
CA VAL A 336 -0.47 2.28 -3.48
C VAL A 336 -0.69 1.69 -4.84
N SER A 337 -0.85 0.37 -4.89
CA SER A 337 -1.73 -0.21 -5.87
C SER A 337 -3.05 0.53 -5.65
N VAL A 338 -3.19 1.68 -6.30
CA VAL A 338 -4.45 2.09 -6.85
C VAL A 338 -4.67 1.00 -7.89
N GLU A 339 -5.06 -0.20 -7.41
CA GLU A 339 -6.18 -0.86 -8.04
C GLU A 339 -7.20 0.26 -8.09
N LYS A 340 -7.22 0.98 -9.23
CA LYS A 340 -8.47 1.55 -9.71
C LYS A 340 -9.43 0.44 -9.41
N VAL A 341 -10.39 0.72 -8.54
CA VAL A 341 -11.56 -0.12 -8.35
C VAL A 341 -12.24 -0.08 -9.71
N SER A 342 -11.68 -0.84 -10.64
CA SER A 342 -12.27 -1.28 -11.86
C SER A 342 -13.36 -2.17 -11.32
N ASN A 343 -14.55 -1.58 -11.22
CA ASN A 343 -15.83 -2.25 -11.03
C ASN A 343 -16.14 -3.21 -12.21
N ALA A 344 -15.11 -3.87 -12.75
CA ALA A 344 -15.14 -4.76 -13.89
C ALA A 344 -14.14 -5.93 -13.73
N LYS A 345 -13.76 -6.33 -12.51
CA LYS A 345 -13.37 -7.74 -12.30
C LYS A 345 -14.65 -8.56 -12.48
N SER A 346 -14.88 -9.05 -13.70
CA SER A 346 -16.03 -9.87 -14.11
C SER A 346 -16.40 -10.85 -12.99
N PHE A 347 -17.68 -10.91 -12.62
CA PHE A 347 -18.23 -11.74 -11.55
C PHE A 347 -17.67 -13.18 -11.54
N ALA A 348 -17.40 -13.74 -12.74
CA ALA A 348 -16.76 -15.05 -12.89
C ALA A 348 -15.33 -15.11 -12.33
N SER A 349 -14.50 -14.07 -12.52
CA SER A 349 -13.14 -14.01 -11.96
C SER A 349 -13.13 -13.87 -10.44
N GLN A 350 -14.11 -13.15 -9.87
CA GLN A 350 -14.28 -13.03 -8.42
C GLN A 350 -14.77 -14.33 -7.81
N LEU A 351 -15.69 -15.04 -8.49
CA LEU A 351 -16.13 -16.37 -8.08
C LEU A 351 -14.99 -17.38 -8.14
N ILE A 352 -14.21 -17.43 -9.22
CA ILE A 352 -13.09 -18.37 -9.35
C ILE A 352 -12.05 -18.14 -8.24
N GLN A 353 -11.67 -16.87 -7.98
CA GLN A 353 -10.72 -16.56 -6.92
C GLN A 353 -11.27 -16.89 -5.52
N SER A 354 -12.55 -16.60 -5.28
CA SER A 354 -13.21 -16.91 -4.01
C SER A 354 -13.33 -18.42 -3.80
N SER A 355 -13.70 -19.17 -4.83
CA SER A 355 -13.76 -20.64 -4.80
C SER A 355 -12.38 -21.27 -4.58
N TYR A 356 -11.32 -20.70 -5.18
CA TYR A 356 -9.95 -21.17 -4.97
C TYR A 356 -9.48 -20.94 -3.52
N ASN A 357 -9.65 -19.73 -3.00
CA ASN A 357 -9.31 -19.41 -1.60
C ASN A 357 -10.14 -20.23 -0.61
N PHE A 358 -11.43 -20.44 -0.91
CA PHE A 358 -12.32 -21.28 -0.14
C PHE A 358 -11.87 -22.75 -0.15
N GLY A 359 -11.47 -23.27 -1.31
CA GLY A 359 -10.94 -24.63 -1.44
C GLY A 359 -9.66 -24.85 -0.62
N LEU A 360 -8.71 -23.92 -0.70
CA LEU A 360 -7.49 -23.97 0.10
C LEU A 360 -7.78 -23.89 1.61
N GLY A 361 -8.68 -22.99 2.02
CA GLY A 361 -9.11 -22.87 3.41
C GLY A 361 -9.81 -24.14 3.92
N GLY A 362 -10.64 -24.75 3.08
CA GLY A 362 -11.31 -26.02 3.36
C GLY A 362 -10.33 -27.19 3.53
N ILE A 363 -9.33 -27.31 2.66
CA ILE A 363 -8.28 -28.35 2.76
C ILE A 363 -7.45 -28.17 4.02
N ALA A 364 -7.02 -26.94 4.32
CA ALA A 364 -6.27 -26.63 5.53
C ALA A 364 -7.09 -26.98 6.80
N GLY A 365 -8.37 -26.61 6.82
CA GLY A 365 -9.28 -26.95 7.90
C GLY A 365 -9.50 -28.46 8.04
N ALA A 366 -9.68 -29.18 6.93
CA ALA A 366 -9.83 -30.63 6.90
C ALA A 366 -8.59 -31.36 7.46
N PHE A 367 -7.40 -30.87 7.10
CA PHE A 367 -6.14 -31.39 7.64
C PHE A 367 -6.07 -31.19 9.16
N GLY A 368 -6.33 -29.98 9.65
CA GLY A 368 -6.36 -29.68 11.08
C GLY A 368 -7.37 -30.54 11.83
N ALA A 369 -8.59 -30.67 11.30
CA ALA A 369 -9.63 -31.51 11.90
C ALA A 369 -9.22 -32.98 11.96
N THR A 370 -8.52 -33.49 10.95
CA THR A 370 -8.04 -34.89 10.91
C THR A 370 -6.95 -35.14 11.95
N VAL A 371 -6.01 -34.21 12.13
CA VAL A 371 -4.95 -34.35 13.15
C VAL A 371 -5.52 -34.36 14.57
N VAL A 372 -6.52 -33.50 14.85
CA VAL A 372 -7.13 -33.38 16.19
C VAL A 372 -8.17 -34.47 16.48
N TYR A 373 -8.69 -35.13 15.44
CA TYR A 373 -9.83 -36.06 15.55
C TYR A 373 -9.68 -37.19 16.59
N PRO A 374 -8.50 -37.85 16.76
CA PRO A 374 -8.34 -38.90 17.77
C PRO A 374 -8.59 -38.40 19.20
N ILE A 375 -8.17 -37.15 19.50
CA ILE A 375 -8.37 -36.53 20.82
C ILE A 375 -9.85 -36.22 21.03
N ASP A 376 -10.52 -35.71 19.98
CA ASP A 376 -11.96 -35.47 19.97
C ASP A 376 -12.76 -36.75 20.26
N LEU A 377 -12.38 -37.89 19.67
CA LEU A 377 -13.07 -39.17 19.89
C LEU A 377 -12.93 -39.64 21.35
N VAL A 378 -11.73 -39.54 21.92
CA VAL A 378 -11.50 -39.90 23.33
C VAL A 378 -12.32 -38.99 24.26
N LYS A 379 -12.30 -37.67 24.02
CA LYS A 379 -13.07 -36.69 24.79
C LYS A 379 -14.57 -36.99 24.75
N THR A 380 -15.12 -37.22 23.56
CA THR A 380 -16.57 -37.45 23.39
C THR A 380 -17.03 -38.74 24.07
N ARG A 381 -16.24 -39.82 24.00
CA ARG A 381 -16.55 -41.07 24.71
C ARG A 381 -16.49 -40.91 26.23
N MET A 382 -15.49 -40.20 26.73
CA MET A 382 -15.41 -39.92 28.16
C MET A 382 -16.59 -39.06 28.65
N GLN A 383 -16.96 -38.02 27.89
CA GLN A 383 -18.07 -37.13 28.25
C GLN A 383 -19.44 -37.82 28.20
N ASN A 384 -19.60 -38.83 27.34
CA ASN A 384 -20.87 -39.52 27.17
C ASN A 384 -20.91 -40.92 27.79
N GLN A 385 -19.94 -41.24 28.65
CA GLN A 385 -19.92 -42.51 29.38
C GLN A 385 -21.08 -42.54 30.38
N ARG A 386 -22.06 -43.43 30.14
CA ARG A 386 -23.18 -43.67 31.06
C ARG A 386 -22.94 -44.99 31.78
N SER A 387 -22.85 -44.96 33.10
CA SER A 387 -22.78 -46.21 33.87
C SER A 387 -24.17 -46.76 34.14
N SER A 388 -24.38 -48.05 33.87
CA SER A 388 -25.58 -48.79 34.26
C SER A 388 -25.59 -49.19 35.74
N VAL A 389 -24.42 -49.13 36.41
CA VAL A 389 -24.25 -49.45 37.84
C VAL A 389 -23.59 -48.26 38.54
N VAL A 390 -24.23 -47.72 39.59
CA VAL A 390 -23.70 -46.61 40.38
C VAL A 390 -22.29 -46.95 40.89
N GLY A 391 -21.28 -46.18 40.46
CA GLY A 391 -19.88 -46.32 40.92
C GLY A 391 -18.90 -47.01 39.96
N GLN A 392 -19.33 -47.64 38.87
CA GLN A 392 -18.39 -48.21 37.87
C GLN A 392 -18.17 -47.26 36.69
N LEU A 393 -16.97 -46.71 36.54
CA LEU A 393 -16.58 -45.95 35.36
C LEU A 393 -15.95 -46.89 34.31
N LEU A 394 -16.46 -46.87 33.07
CA LEU A 394 -15.96 -47.66 31.94
C LEU A 394 -14.51 -47.30 31.58
N TYR A 395 -14.16 -46.00 31.67
CA TYR A 395 -12.82 -45.46 31.46
C TYR A 395 -12.36 -44.76 32.75
N LYS A 396 -11.14 -45.09 33.19
CA LYS A 396 -10.54 -44.44 34.38
C LYS A 396 -9.98 -43.06 34.07
N ASN A 397 -9.37 -42.91 32.88
CA ASN A 397 -8.70 -41.70 32.39
C ASN A 397 -8.70 -41.67 30.85
N SER A 398 -8.34 -40.54 30.23
CA SER A 398 -8.26 -40.39 28.76
C SER A 398 -7.30 -41.39 28.11
N LEU A 399 -6.19 -41.72 28.76
CA LEU A 399 -5.23 -42.73 28.28
C LEU A 399 -5.82 -44.15 28.30
N ASP A 400 -6.59 -44.49 29.33
CA ASP A 400 -7.29 -45.79 29.42
C ASP A 400 -8.37 -45.91 28.35
N CYS A 401 -9.08 -44.81 28.06
CA CYS A 401 -10.02 -44.75 26.94
C CYS A 401 -9.29 -44.98 25.60
N ALA A 402 -8.21 -44.23 25.33
CA ALA A 402 -7.44 -44.37 24.10
C ALA A 402 -6.87 -45.79 23.93
N GLN A 403 -6.31 -46.39 24.98
CA GLN A 403 -5.75 -47.74 24.94
C GLN A 403 -6.84 -48.79 24.64
N LYS A 404 -8.03 -48.64 25.25
CA LYS A 404 -9.18 -49.51 24.97
C LYS A 404 -9.71 -49.34 23.55
N VAL A 405 -9.76 -48.11 23.02
CA VAL A 405 -10.15 -47.87 21.62
C VAL A 405 -9.17 -48.56 20.68
N PHE A 406 -7.86 -48.38 20.89
CA PHE A 406 -6.83 -49.00 20.06
C PHE A 406 -6.92 -50.54 20.10
N ARG A 407 -7.11 -51.13 21.28
CA ARG A 407 -7.23 -52.59 21.45
C ARG A 407 -8.51 -53.16 20.84
N ASN A 408 -9.63 -52.45 20.94
CA ASN A 408 -10.94 -52.97 20.58
C ASN A 408 -11.37 -52.63 19.15
N GLU A 409 -10.92 -51.50 18.59
CA GLU A 409 -11.35 -50.97 17.29
C GLU A 409 -10.18 -50.69 16.34
N GLY A 410 -8.94 -50.82 16.81
CA GLY A 410 -7.73 -50.54 16.02
C GLY A 410 -7.55 -49.05 15.72
N ALA A 411 -6.54 -48.75 14.90
CA ALA A 411 -6.21 -47.37 14.51
C ALA A 411 -7.35 -46.68 13.72
N VAL A 412 -8.12 -47.43 12.93
CA VAL A 412 -9.25 -46.89 12.15
C VAL A 412 -10.41 -46.47 13.07
N GLY A 413 -10.56 -47.10 14.23
CA GLY A 413 -11.57 -46.74 15.23
C GLY A 413 -11.49 -45.28 15.68
N PHE A 414 -10.29 -44.71 15.75
CA PHE A 414 -10.07 -43.31 16.13
C PHE A 414 -10.68 -42.31 15.16
N TYR A 415 -10.93 -42.69 13.90
CA TYR A 415 -11.46 -41.80 12.85
C TYR A 415 -12.94 -42.02 12.55
N ARG A 416 -13.64 -42.78 13.41
CA ARG A 416 -15.05 -43.10 13.23
C ARG A 416 -15.94 -41.86 13.46
N GLY A 417 -16.52 -41.36 12.36
CA GLY A 417 -17.32 -40.13 12.35
C GLY A 417 -16.59 -38.91 11.78
N LEU A 418 -15.39 -39.09 11.20
CA LEU A 418 -14.63 -38.01 10.55
C LEU A 418 -15.35 -37.41 9.35
N GLY A 419 -16.09 -38.23 8.58
CA GLY A 419 -16.80 -37.79 7.37
C GLY A 419 -17.75 -36.59 7.59
N PRO A 420 -18.72 -36.68 8.52
CA PRO A 420 -19.58 -35.54 8.85
C PRO A 420 -18.82 -34.30 9.32
N GLN A 421 -17.72 -34.47 10.05
CA GLN A 421 -16.87 -33.36 10.47
C GLN A 421 -16.23 -32.68 9.25
N LEU A 422 -15.62 -33.44 8.34
CA LEU A 422 -14.95 -32.88 7.14
C LEU A 422 -15.91 -32.13 6.22
N ILE A 423 -17.13 -32.63 6.06
CA ILE A 423 -18.19 -31.94 5.29
C ILE A 423 -18.55 -30.60 5.95
N GLY A 424 -18.55 -30.56 7.29
CA GLY A 424 -18.93 -29.37 8.06
C GLY A 424 -17.86 -28.28 8.16
N VAL A 425 -16.57 -28.62 8.06
CA VAL A 425 -15.47 -27.67 8.35
C VAL A 425 -15.51 -26.44 7.45
N ALA A 426 -15.62 -26.62 6.13
CA ALA A 426 -15.57 -25.49 5.21
C ALA A 426 -16.81 -24.57 5.35
N PRO A 427 -18.06 -25.08 5.34
CA PRO A 427 -19.25 -24.26 5.62
C PRO A 427 -19.22 -23.57 6.98
N GLU A 428 -18.79 -24.27 8.03
CA GLU A 428 -18.66 -23.73 9.39
C GLU A 428 -17.79 -22.47 9.40
N LYS A 429 -16.59 -22.53 8.82
CA LYS A 429 -15.67 -21.37 8.78
C LYS A 429 -16.19 -20.26 7.86
N ALA A 430 -16.82 -20.61 6.74
CA ALA A 430 -17.40 -19.64 5.80
C ALA A 430 -18.45 -18.76 6.48
N ILE A 431 -19.42 -19.40 7.11
CA ILE A 431 -20.54 -18.72 7.76
C ILE A 431 -20.02 -17.85 8.90
N LYS A 432 -19.12 -18.41 9.72
CA LYS A 432 -18.56 -17.71 10.88
C LYS A 432 -17.81 -16.44 10.47
N LEU A 433 -16.92 -16.52 9.47
CA LEU A 433 -16.17 -15.36 8.99
C LEU A 433 -17.06 -14.34 8.29
N THR A 434 -17.94 -14.80 7.38
CA THR A 434 -18.82 -13.90 6.62
C THR A 434 -19.76 -13.11 7.52
N VAL A 435 -20.38 -13.76 8.52
CA VAL A 435 -21.28 -13.08 9.46
C VAL A 435 -20.48 -12.12 10.36
N ASN A 436 -19.29 -12.51 10.80
CA ASN A 436 -18.43 -11.64 11.59
C ASN A 436 -18.05 -10.37 10.80
N ASP A 437 -17.60 -10.53 9.56
CA ASP A 437 -17.20 -9.43 8.68
C ASP A 437 -18.39 -8.53 8.33
N LEU A 438 -19.57 -9.10 8.09
CA LEU A 438 -20.77 -8.34 7.77
C LEU A 438 -21.24 -7.46 8.96
N VAL A 439 -21.21 -7.98 10.18
CA VAL A 439 -21.59 -7.23 11.38
C VAL A 439 -20.53 -6.17 11.70
N ARG A 440 -19.24 -6.54 11.63
CA ARG A 440 -18.12 -5.61 11.80
C ARG A 440 -18.16 -4.48 10.78
N GLY A 441 -18.39 -4.79 9.50
CA GLY A 441 -18.47 -3.81 8.42
C GLY A 441 -19.61 -2.81 8.59
N ARG A 442 -20.76 -3.23 9.14
CA ARG A 442 -21.87 -2.30 9.47
C ARG A 442 -21.61 -1.47 10.73
N ALA A 443 -20.81 -1.97 11.66
CA ALA A 443 -20.47 -1.30 12.90
C ALA A 443 -19.13 -0.54 12.85
N THR A 444 -18.50 -0.48 11.67
CA THR A 444 -17.26 0.27 11.46
C THR A 444 -17.62 1.73 11.24
N ASP A 445 -17.12 2.61 12.10
CA ASP A 445 -17.31 4.05 11.91
C ASP A 445 -16.62 4.51 10.62
N PRO A 446 -17.34 5.14 9.67
CA PRO A 446 -16.79 5.56 8.39
C PRO A 446 -15.62 6.56 8.50
N GLU A 447 -15.56 7.30 9.60
CA GLU A 447 -14.57 8.35 9.83
C GLU A 447 -13.32 7.86 10.57
N THR A 448 -13.43 6.84 11.43
CA THR A 448 -12.31 6.36 12.27
C THR A 448 -11.81 4.97 11.89
N GLY A 449 -12.60 4.19 11.15
CA GLY A 449 -12.29 2.80 10.78
C GLY A 449 -12.19 1.85 11.98
N ARG A 450 -12.63 2.27 13.18
CA ARG A 450 -12.61 1.47 14.41
C ARG A 450 -14.00 0.90 14.71
N ILE A 451 -14.01 -0.26 15.36
CA ILE A 451 -15.23 -0.92 15.82
C ILE A 451 -15.20 -0.91 17.35
N PRO A 452 -16.24 -0.39 18.04
CA PRO A 452 -16.31 -0.44 19.48
C PRO A 452 -16.29 -1.88 19.99
N LEU A 453 -15.63 -2.13 21.14
CA LEU A 453 -15.46 -3.49 21.69
C LEU A 453 -16.79 -4.25 21.82
N ILE A 454 -17.87 -3.57 22.23
CA ILE A 454 -19.20 -4.18 22.34
C ILE A 454 -19.71 -4.70 21.00
N TRP A 455 -19.46 -3.98 19.91
CA TRP A 455 -19.81 -4.39 18.56
C TRP A 455 -18.94 -5.53 18.05
N GLU A 456 -17.67 -5.59 18.48
CA GLU A 456 -16.82 -6.74 18.19
C GLU A 456 -17.31 -8.01 18.89
N LEU A 457 -17.71 -7.89 20.17
CA LEU A 457 -18.29 -8.98 20.95
C LEU A 457 -19.61 -9.46 20.30
N ILE A 458 -20.49 -8.54 19.90
CA ILE A 458 -21.75 -8.85 19.22
C ILE A 458 -21.47 -9.52 17.86
N ALA A 459 -20.52 -9.00 17.07
CA ALA A 459 -20.14 -9.61 15.80
C ALA A 459 -19.62 -11.03 15.98
N GLY A 460 -18.81 -11.27 17.02
CA GLY A 460 -18.32 -12.62 17.36
C GLY A 460 -19.45 -13.54 17.81
N GLY A 461 -20.32 -13.07 18.70
CA GLY A 461 -21.45 -13.83 19.24
C GLY A 461 -22.48 -14.20 18.18
N THR A 462 -22.89 -13.24 17.33
CA THR A 462 -23.84 -13.49 16.22
C THR A 462 -23.24 -14.45 15.19
N ALA A 463 -21.95 -14.33 14.87
CA ALA A 463 -21.28 -15.30 14.00
C ALA A 463 -21.30 -16.72 14.56
N GLY A 464 -21.02 -16.89 15.87
CA GLY A 464 -21.11 -18.17 16.56
C GLY A 464 -22.53 -18.72 16.56
N GLY A 465 -23.54 -17.89 16.85
CA GLY A 465 -24.95 -18.30 16.85
C GLY A 465 -25.44 -18.77 15.47
N CYS A 466 -25.13 -18.01 14.41
CA CYS A 466 -25.48 -18.39 13.04
C CYS A 466 -24.80 -19.69 12.61
N GLN A 467 -23.54 -19.91 13.00
CA GLN A 467 -22.81 -21.14 12.71
C GLN A 467 -23.53 -22.37 13.29
N VAL A 468 -23.98 -22.30 14.55
CA VAL A 468 -24.62 -23.45 15.25
C VAL A 468 -25.87 -23.96 14.53
N VAL A 469 -26.65 -23.08 13.91
CA VAL A 469 -27.86 -23.46 13.16
C VAL A 469 -27.54 -24.46 12.04
N PHE A 470 -26.36 -24.33 11.42
CA PHE A 470 -25.90 -25.20 10.35
C PHE A 470 -25.06 -26.38 10.84
N THR A 471 -24.26 -26.20 11.89
CA THR A 471 -23.38 -27.26 12.37
C THR A 471 -24.06 -28.25 13.30
N ASN A 472 -25.14 -27.88 13.98
CA ASN A 472 -25.78 -28.76 14.98
C ASN A 472 -26.23 -30.12 14.42
N PRO A 473 -26.87 -30.22 13.23
CA PRO A 473 -27.19 -31.53 12.64
C PRO A 473 -25.94 -32.40 12.37
N LEU A 474 -24.84 -31.78 11.92
CA LEU A 474 -23.58 -32.48 11.65
C LEU A 474 -22.90 -32.95 12.94
N GLU A 475 -22.93 -32.13 13.99
CA GLU A 475 -22.41 -32.47 15.32
C GLU A 475 -23.15 -33.67 15.92
N ILE A 476 -24.49 -33.71 15.86
CA ILE A 476 -25.26 -34.85 16.40
C ILE A 476 -24.93 -36.15 15.66
N VAL A 477 -24.80 -36.09 14.33
CA VAL A 477 -24.42 -37.27 13.53
C VAL A 477 -23.00 -37.72 13.86
N LYS A 478 -22.04 -36.78 14.00
CA LYS A 478 -20.67 -37.07 14.43
C LYS A 478 -20.65 -37.77 15.79
N ILE A 479 -21.29 -37.17 16.81
CA ILE A 479 -21.31 -37.71 18.18
C ILE A 479 -21.91 -39.12 18.19
N ARG A 480 -23.03 -39.35 17.51
CA ARG A 480 -23.64 -40.68 17.47
C ARG A 480 -22.77 -41.72 16.77
N LEU A 481 -22.08 -41.36 15.68
CA LEU A 481 -21.15 -42.27 15.01
C LEU A 481 -19.93 -42.61 15.89
N GLN A 482 -19.42 -41.64 16.65
CA GLN A 482 -18.31 -41.83 17.59
C GLN A 482 -18.69 -42.77 18.74
N MET A 483 -19.95 -42.74 19.18
CA MET A 483 -20.49 -43.61 20.24
C MET A 483 -20.86 -45.03 19.76
N GLN A 484 -21.13 -45.23 18.47
CA GLN A 484 -21.53 -46.56 17.97
C GLN A 484 -20.46 -47.65 18.09
N GLY A 485 -19.17 -47.29 18.21
CA GLY A 485 -18.11 -48.28 18.49
C GLY A 485 -18.35 -49.04 19.81
N GLU A 486 -18.99 -48.38 20.77
CA GLU A 486 -19.34 -48.91 22.10
C GLU A 486 -20.56 -49.84 22.05
N ALA A 487 -21.62 -49.47 21.31
CA ALA A 487 -22.88 -50.22 21.22
C ALA A 487 -22.83 -51.41 20.25
N ALA A 488 -22.12 -51.28 19.11
CA ALA A 488 -22.10 -52.30 18.07
C ALA A 488 -21.44 -53.63 18.52
N LYS A 489 -20.48 -53.59 19.46
CA LYS A 489 -19.87 -54.78 20.05
C LYS A 489 -20.66 -55.34 21.24
N ALA A 490 -21.35 -54.49 22.00
CA ALA A 490 -22.20 -54.93 23.12
C ALA A 490 -23.47 -55.65 22.63
N GLU A 491 -24.01 -55.27 21.48
CA GLU A 491 -25.26 -55.82 20.93
C GLU A 491 -25.07 -56.72 19.69
N GLY A 492 -23.85 -56.86 19.15
CA GLY A 492 -23.57 -57.67 17.95
C GLY A 492 -24.18 -57.12 16.65
N VAL A 493 -24.60 -55.84 16.64
CA VAL A 493 -25.29 -55.21 15.50
C VAL A 493 -24.30 -54.46 14.61
N ALA A 494 -24.47 -54.60 13.29
CA ALA A 494 -23.65 -53.95 12.28
C ALA A 494 -23.59 -52.41 12.44
N PRO A 495 -22.44 -51.77 12.14
CA PRO A 495 -22.27 -50.32 12.25
C PRO A 495 -23.26 -49.56 11.36
N ARG A 496 -24.08 -48.68 11.96
CA ARG A 496 -25.13 -47.92 11.27
C ARG A 496 -24.56 -46.64 10.65
N GLY A 497 -24.72 -46.47 9.34
CA GLY A 497 -24.24 -45.29 8.62
C GLY A 497 -24.96 -43.98 9.01
N ALA A 498 -24.36 -42.85 8.66
CA ALA A 498 -24.89 -41.50 8.93
C ALA A 498 -26.34 -41.31 8.44
N VAL A 499 -26.68 -41.88 7.27
CA VAL A 499 -28.02 -41.79 6.66
C VAL A 499 -29.09 -42.46 7.54
N HIS A 500 -28.75 -43.56 8.21
CA HIS A 500 -29.68 -44.24 9.11
C HIS A 500 -29.97 -43.41 10.36
N ILE A 501 -28.96 -42.73 10.90
CA ILE A 501 -29.10 -41.83 12.06
C ILE A 501 -30.03 -40.66 11.73
N VAL A 502 -29.84 -40.04 10.56
CA VAL A 502 -30.66 -38.93 10.08
C VAL A 502 -32.13 -39.37 9.91
N ARG A 503 -32.36 -40.54 9.31
CA ARG A 503 -33.73 -41.10 9.15
C ARG A 503 -34.39 -41.42 10.49
N GLN A 504 -33.63 -41.90 11.48
CA GLN A 504 -34.17 -42.28 12.79
C GLN A 504 -34.51 -41.06 13.67
N LEU A 505 -33.68 -40.01 13.63
CA LEU A 505 -33.89 -38.81 14.46
C LEU A 505 -34.91 -37.84 13.86
N GLY A 506 -35.01 -37.81 12.52
CA GLY A 506 -35.73 -36.77 11.81
C GLY A 506 -35.09 -35.39 12.01
N ILE A 507 -35.67 -34.36 11.38
CA ILE A 507 -35.13 -32.99 11.40
C ILE A 507 -35.16 -32.42 12.83
N VAL A 508 -36.25 -32.62 13.58
CA VAL A 508 -36.39 -32.12 14.96
C VAL A 508 -35.38 -32.79 15.90
N GLY A 509 -35.12 -34.09 15.73
CA GLY A 509 -34.13 -34.82 16.53
C GLY A 509 -32.69 -34.36 16.26
N LEU A 510 -32.40 -33.86 15.06
CA LEU A 510 -31.09 -33.28 14.69
C LEU A 510 -30.83 -31.89 15.30
N TYR A 511 -31.83 -31.25 15.91
CA TYR A 511 -31.67 -29.99 16.65
C TYR A 511 -31.70 -30.18 18.18
N ARG A 512 -31.82 -31.42 18.67
CA ARG A 512 -31.83 -31.70 20.10
C ARG A 512 -30.44 -31.45 20.71
N GLY A 513 -30.34 -30.43 21.57
CA GLY A 513 -29.07 -29.99 22.14
C GLY A 513 -28.55 -28.66 21.59
N ALA A 514 -29.23 -28.07 20.60
CA ALA A 514 -28.84 -26.79 20.00
C ALA A 514 -28.69 -25.66 21.04
N ALA A 515 -29.52 -25.63 22.08
CA ALA A 515 -29.38 -24.64 23.16
C ALA A 515 -28.04 -24.75 23.90
N ALA A 516 -27.54 -25.97 24.13
CA ALA A 516 -26.23 -26.18 24.76
C ALA A 516 -25.09 -25.78 23.81
N CYS A 517 -25.23 -26.06 22.51
CA CYS A 517 -24.26 -25.62 21.50
C CYS A 517 -24.23 -24.09 21.37
N LEU A 518 -25.39 -23.42 21.38
CA LEU A 518 -25.48 -21.95 21.38
C LEU A 518 -24.84 -21.34 22.63
N LEU A 519 -25.12 -21.89 23.81
CA LEU A 519 -24.54 -21.42 25.08
C LEU A 519 -23.01 -21.58 25.12
N ARG A 520 -22.46 -22.53 24.38
CA ARG A 520 -21.01 -22.73 24.24
C ARG A 520 -20.41 -21.80 23.18
N ASP A 521 -20.97 -21.79 21.99
CA ASP A 521 -20.33 -21.21 20.81
C ASP A 521 -20.49 -19.69 20.70
N ILE A 522 -21.58 -19.13 21.26
CA ILE A 522 -21.78 -17.68 21.31
C ILE A 522 -20.74 -17.03 22.23
N PRO A 523 -20.58 -17.41 23.52
CA PRO A 523 -19.57 -16.78 24.38
C PRO A 523 -18.15 -17.04 23.89
N PHE A 524 -17.86 -18.26 23.42
CA PHE A 524 -16.55 -18.59 22.85
C PHE A 524 -16.20 -17.65 21.68
N SER A 525 -17.11 -17.49 20.71
CA SER A 525 -16.83 -16.67 19.52
C SER A 525 -16.84 -15.18 19.84
N ALA A 526 -17.67 -14.73 20.79
CA ALA A 526 -17.68 -13.36 21.26
C ALA A 526 -16.35 -12.96 21.90
N ILE A 527 -15.68 -13.87 22.62
CA ILE A 527 -14.39 -13.59 23.27
C ILE A 527 -13.22 -13.81 22.29
N TYR A 528 -13.23 -14.93 21.56
CA TYR A 528 -12.10 -15.34 20.71
C TYR A 528 -11.76 -14.32 19.62
N PHE A 529 -12.76 -13.80 18.89
CA PHE A 529 -12.48 -12.89 17.76
C PHE A 529 -11.87 -11.56 18.19
N PRO A 530 -12.43 -10.83 19.19
CA PRO A 530 -11.81 -9.62 19.71
C PRO A 530 -10.45 -9.91 20.35
N ALA A 531 -10.33 -10.97 21.16
CA ALA A 531 -9.06 -11.34 21.78
C ALA A 531 -7.98 -11.58 20.72
N TYR A 532 -8.27 -12.37 19.68
CA TYR A 532 -7.35 -12.64 18.59
C TYR A 532 -6.98 -11.37 17.81
N ALA A 533 -7.94 -10.49 17.50
CA ALA A 533 -7.68 -9.24 16.79
C ALA A 533 -6.78 -8.30 17.60
N HIS A 534 -7.07 -8.13 18.89
CA HIS A 534 -6.30 -7.28 19.79
C HIS A 534 -4.93 -7.86 20.12
N LEU A 535 -4.80 -9.18 20.30
CA LEU A 535 -3.50 -9.82 20.53
C LEU A 535 -2.55 -9.59 19.34
N LYS A 536 -3.05 -9.78 18.11
CA LYS A 536 -2.26 -9.53 16.92
C LYS A 536 -1.83 -8.07 16.77
N ARG A 537 -2.76 -7.13 16.99
CA ARG A 537 -2.52 -5.70 16.83
C ARG A 537 -1.70 -5.09 17.97
N ASP A 538 -2.09 -5.34 19.22
CA ASP A 538 -1.60 -4.62 20.38
C ASP A 538 -0.36 -5.30 21.00
N ILE A 539 -0.29 -6.64 21.00
CA ILE A 539 0.86 -7.39 21.53
C ILE A 539 1.90 -7.67 20.45
N PHE A 540 1.50 -8.34 19.36
CA PHE A 540 2.45 -8.74 18.32
C PHE A 540 2.74 -7.67 17.27
N ARG A 541 2.04 -6.52 17.37
CA ARG A 541 2.23 -5.31 16.54
C ARG A 541 2.07 -5.57 15.04
N GLU A 542 1.13 -6.46 14.68
CA GLU A 542 0.74 -6.71 13.29
C GLU A 542 0.36 -5.38 12.61
N GLY A 543 0.99 -5.09 11.48
CA GLY A 543 0.77 -3.84 10.72
C GLY A 543 1.65 -2.65 11.12
N TYR A 544 2.43 -2.69 12.22
CA TYR A 544 3.41 -1.66 12.52
C TYR A 544 4.61 -1.77 11.55
N ASN A 545 4.93 -0.73 10.78
CA ASN A 545 5.95 -0.73 9.72
C ASN A 545 5.77 -1.84 8.66
N GLY A 546 4.53 -2.27 8.39
CA GLY A 546 4.27 -3.35 7.44
C GLY A 546 4.66 -4.75 7.94
N LYS A 547 4.92 -4.92 9.24
CA LYS A 547 5.21 -6.22 9.85
C LYS A 547 4.03 -7.17 9.65
N LYS A 548 4.26 -8.25 8.89
CA LYS A 548 3.41 -9.45 8.87
C LYS A 548 3.85 -10.39 9.99
N LEU A 549 2.89 -10.96 10.71
CA LEU A 549 3.19 -11.89 11.80
C LEU A 549 3.91 -13.13 11.28
N GLY A 550 4.93 -13.56 12.01
CA GLY A 550 5.57 -14.85 11.77
C GLY A 550 4.62 -16.01 12.09
N PHE A 551 4.99 -17.23 11.66
CA PHE A 551 4.22 -18.45 11.96
C PHE A 551 3.99 -18.64 13.47
N TRP A 552 5.06 -18.53 14.27
CA TRP A 552 5.00 -18.70 15.72
C TRP A 552 4.21 -17.60 16.44
N GLU A 553 4.30 -16.36 15.96
CA GLU A 553 3.53 -15.23 16.52
C GLU A 553 2.03 -15.41 16.23
N THR A 554 1.69 -15.84 15.00
CA THR A 554 0.30 -16.13 14.62
C THR A 554 -0.27 -17.28 15.44
N LEU A 555 0.52 -18.33 15.64
CA LEU A 555 0.14 -19.48 16.45
C LEU A 555 0.00 -19.12 17.94
N ALA A 556 0.90 -18.30 18.47
CA ALA A 556 0.82 -17.81 19.85
C ALA A 556 -0.41 -16.91 20.05
N ALA A 557 -0.69 -15.99 19.13
CA ALA A 557 -1.89 -15.15 19.17
C ALA A 557 -3.17 -16.00 19.15
N ALA A 558 -3.23 -17.01 18.27
CA ALA A 558 -4.38 -17.91 18.17
C ALA A 558 -4.52 -18.87 19.35
N GLY A 559 -3.42 -19.23 20.01
CA GLY A 559 -3.43 -20.13 21.17
C GLY A 559 -3.76 -19.43 22.49
N ILE A 560 -3.46 -18.13 22.61
CA ILE A 560 -3.81 -17.31 23.79
C ILE A 560 -5.27 -16.82 23.70
N ALA A 561 -5.73 -16.49 22.50
CA ALA A 561 -7.13 -16.15 22.22
C ALA A 561 -8.05 -17.35 22.41
#